data_AF-A0A962SIW8-F1
#
_entry.id   AF-A0A962SIW8-F1
#
_cell.length_a   1.000
_cell.length_b   1.000
_cell.length_c   1.000
_cell.angle_alpha   90.00
_cell.angle_beta   90.00
_cell.angle_gamma   90.00
#
_symmetry.space_group_name_H-M   'P 1'
#
loop_
_entity.id
_entity.type
_entity.pdbx_description
1 polymer ?
#
loop_
_entity_poly.entity_id
_entity_poly.type
_entity_poly.pdbx_seq_one_letter_code
_entity_poly.pdbx_strand_id
1 'polypeptide(L)'
;HTAIREDASMNLAAVEDLQLRFPALDLVFIESGGDNLSATFSPELADLTIYVIDVAEGEKIPRKGGPGITRSDLLVINKIDLAPYVGASLEVMAADSNRMRGERPWVFSNLKQGSGVDEIIDFIEREGMLGAARAG
;
A
#
# COMPACT_ATOMS: atom_id res chain seq x y z
N HIS A 1 -16.86 -6.87 1.55
CA HIS A 1 -15.97 -5.68 1.57
C HIS A 1 -16.71 -4.35 1.72
N THR A 2 -17.87 -4.34 2.39
CA THR A 2 -18.69 -3.14 2.65
C THR A 2 -18.04 -2.21 3.70
N ALA A 3 -17.36 -2.78 4.70
CA ALA A 3 -16.89 -2.06 5.89
C ALA A 3 -15.73 -1.04 5.68
N ILE A 4 -15.05 -1.06 4.53
CA ILE A 4 -13.98 -0.09 4.23
C ILE A 4 -14.30 0.82 3.04
N ARG A 5 -15.41 0.55 2.34
CA ARG A 5 -15.73 1.19 1.06
C ARG A 5 -17.13 1.79 1.00
N GLU A 6 -18.13 1.10 1.53
CA GLU A 6 -19.54 1.54 1.45
C GLU A 6 -20.02 2.14 2.77
N ASP A 7 -19.53 1.62 3.90
CA ASP A 7 -19.78 2.19 5.22
C ASP A 7 -18.49 2.18 6.03
N ALA A 8 -17.80 3.33 6.05
CA ALA A 8 -16.56 3.54 6.79
C ALA A 8 -16.79 4.08 8.21
N SER A 9 -18.05 4.25 8.65
CA SER A 9 -18.41 4.97 9.89
C SER A 9 -17.72 4.40 11.13
N MET A 10 -17.65 3.08 11.26
CA MET A 10 -16.96 2.43 12.38
C MET A 10 -15.46 2.71 12.40
N ASN A 11 -14.82 2.76 11.23
CA ASN A 11 -13.39 3.07 11.15
C ASN A 11 -13.14 4.55 11.43
N LEU A 12 -13.99 5.44 10.93
CA LEU A 12 -13.92 6.87 11.20
C LEU A 12 -14.07 7.18 12.69
N ALA A 13 -15.02 6.55 13.37
CA ALA A 13 -15.16 6.69 14.82
C ALA A 13 -13.91 6.22 15.58
N ALA A 14 -13.29 5.11 15.14
CA ALA A 14 -12.04 4.64 15.74
C ALA A 14 -10.86 5.59 15.49
N VAL A 15 -10.79 6.22 14.31
CA VAL A 15 -9.79 7.24 13.98
C VAL A 15 -10.00 8.49 14.84
N GLU A 16 -11.25 8.94 15.02
CA GLU A 16 -11.59 10.07 15.89
C GLU A 16 -11.18 9.81 17.35
N ASP A 17 -11.45 8.61 17.87
CA ASP A 17 -11.01 8.20 19.21
C ASP A 17 -9.48 8.25 19.34
N LEU A 18 -8.73 7.85 18.32
CA LEU A 18 -7.27 7.94 18.31
C LEU A 18 -6.78 9.40 18.30
N GLN A 19 -7.40 10.27 17.50
CA GLN A 19 -7.06 11.69 17.45
C GLN A 19 -7.31 12.38 18.80
N LEU A 20 -8.42 12.05 19.48
CA LEU A 20 -8.71 12.57 20.81
C LEU A 20 -7.72 12.07 21.87
N ARG A 21 -7.30 10.80 21.79
CA ARG A 21 -6.36 10.19 22.72
C ARG A 21 -4.92 10.68 22.52
N PHE A 22 -4.55 11.04 21.30
CA PHE A 22 -3.20 11.45 20.94
C PHE A 22 -3.24 12.81 20.19
N PRO A 23 -3.25 13.96 20.90
CA PRO A 23 -3.36 15.28 20.28
C PRO A 23 -2.21 15.68 19.34
N ALA A 24 -1.08 14.98 19.41
CA ALA A 24 0.09 15.17 18.55
C ALA A 24 0.26 14.03 17.53
N LEU A 25 -0.85 13.37 17.15
CA LEU A 25 -0.86 12.28 16.19
C LEU A 25 -0.61 12.81 14.78
N ASP A 26 0.49 12.35 14.16
CA ASP A 26 0.88 12.74 12.81
C ASP A 26 0.29 11.81 11.73
N LEU A 27 0.09 10.53 12.05
CA LEU A 27 -0.29 9.49 11.08
C LEU A 27 -1.08 8.35 11.76
N VAL A 28 -2.07 7.81 11.05
CA VAL A 28 -2.79 6.58 11.43
C VAL A 28 -2.72 5.57 10.29
N PHE A 29 -2.28 4.35 10.58
CA PHE A 29 -2.36 3.24 9.64
C PHE A 29 -3.66 2.46 9.84
N ILE A 30 -4.38 2.23 8.74
CA ILE A 30 -5.59 1.39 8.72
C ILE A 30 -5.30 0.18 7.84
N GLU A 31 -5.19 -0.99 8.47
CA GLU A 31 -4.98 -2.25 7.76
C GLU A 31 -6.33 -2.86 7.37
N SER A 32 -6.48 -3.25 6.09
CA SER A 32 -7.65 -4.02 5.68
C SER A 32 -7.53 -5.48 6.14
N GLY A 33 -8.64 -6.18 6.35
CA GLY A 33 -8.63 -7.59 6.79
C GLY A 33 -8.10 -8.62 5.77
N GLY A 34 -7.51 -8.17 4.66
CA GLY A 34 -7.11 -8.99 3.50
C GLY A 34 -8.27 -9.24 2.55
N ASP A 35 -8.06 -9.01 1.24
CA ASP A 35 -9.06 -9.23 0.19
C ASP A 35 -8.42 -9.59 -1.15
N ASN A 36 -9.28 -9.84 -2.14
CA ASN A 36 -8.96 -9.91 -3.55
C ASN A 36 -8.57 -8.53 -4.15
N LEU A 37 -8.09 -8.55 -5.40
CA LEU A 37 -7.57 -7.40 -6.16
C LEU A 37 -8.54 -6.22 -6.37
N SER A 38 -9.82 -6.37 -6.00
CA SER A 38 -10.84 -5.32 -6.11
C SER A 38 -10.99 -4.45 -4.86
N ALA A 39 -10.31 -4.78 -3.75
CA ALA A 39 -10.38 -3.97 -2.54
C ALA A 39 -9.79 -2.58 -2.72
N THR A 40 -10.56 -1.59 -2.27
CA THR A 40 -10.15 -0.19 -2.17
C THR A 40 -10.72 0.40 -0.90
N PHE A 41 -10.00 1.34 -0.30
CA PHE A 41 -10.53 2.18 0.76
C PHE A 41 -11.47 3.25 0.20
N SER A 42 -12.45 3.66 1.00
CA SER A 42 -13.21 4.88 0.74
C SER A 42 -12.26 6.10 0.81
N PRO A 43 -12.37 7.07 -0.11
CA PRO A 43 -11.64 8.33 -0.01
C PRO A 43 -11.95 9.12 1.26
N GLU A 44 -13.10 8.85 1.90
CA GLU A 44 -13.44 9.46 3.20
C GLU A 44 -12.62 8.87 4.35
N LEU A 45 -12.05 7.67 4.18
CA LEU A 45 -11.35 6.94 5.23
C LEU A 45 -9.82 7.04 5.12
N ALA A 46 -9.28 7.15 3.91
CA ALA A 46 -7.84 7.11 3.68
C ALA A 46 -7.38 8.20 2.71
N ASP A 47 -6.49 9.06 3.17
CA ASP A 47 -5.83 10.08 2.34
C ASP A 47 -4.82 9.47 1.36
N LEU A 48 -4.12 8.42 1.80
CA LEU A 48 -3.16 7.65 1.01
C LEU A 48 -3.44 6.16 1.12
N THR A 49 -3.24 5.45 0.02
CA THR A 49 -3.45 4.01 -0.09
C THR A 49 -2.19 3.28 -0.54
N ILE A 50 -1.73 2.36 0.30
CA ILE A 50 -0.64 1.44 -0.02
C ILE A 50 -1.25 0.05 -0.24
N TYR A 51 -1.09 -0.48 -1.45
CA TYR A 51 -1.55 -1.82 -1.79
C TYR A 51 -0.38 -2.79 -1.76
N VAL A 52 -0.51 -3.89 -1.03
CA VAL A 52 0.58 -4.87 -0.86
C VAL A 52 0.16 -6.19 -1.49
N ILE A 53 0.98 -6.68 -2.41
CA ILE A 53 0.94 -8.05 -2.94
C ILE A 53 2.27 -8.74 -2.61
N ASP A 54 2.33 -10.05 -2.74
CA ASP A 54 3.59 -10.78 -2.66
C ASP A 54 3.89 -11.68 -3.87
N VAL A 55 5.18 -11.93 -4.09
CA VAL A 55 5.66 -12.72 -5.24
C VAL A 55 5.13 -14.16 -5.24
N ALA A 56 4.85 -14.73 -4.06
CA ALA A 56 4.33 -16.10 -3.96
C ALA A 56 2.86 -16.22 -4.39
N GLU A 57 2.12 -15.11 -4.51
CA GLU A 57 0.79 -15.08 -5.15
C GLU A 57 0.87 -15.36 -6.66
N GLY A 58 2.06 -15.20 -7.26
CA GLY A 58 2.42 -15.59 -8.61
C GLY A 58 2.78 -14.43 -9.55
N GLU A 59 3.65 -14.71 -10.52
CA GLU A 59 4.18 -13.73 -11.50
C GLU A 59 3.09 -12.92 -12.22
N LYS A 60 1.93 -13.53 -12.48
CA LYS A 60 0.84 -12.90 -13.23
C LYS A 60 0.00 -11.92 -12.42
N ILE A 61 0.24 -11.73 -11.13
CA ILE A 61 -0.60 -10.88 -10.28
C ILE A 61 -0.62 -9.42 -10.77
N PRO A 62 0.51 -8.75 -11.04
CA PRO A 62 0.53 -7.40 -11.60
C PRO A 62 -0.38 -7.23 -12.83
N ARG A 63 -0.31 -8.14 -13.82
CA ARG A 63 -1.14 -8.04 -15.04
C ARG A 63 -2.61 -8.39 -14.85
N LYS A 64 -3.03 -9.00 -13.73
CA LYS A 64 -4.46 -9.15 -13.43
C LYS A 64 -5.13 -7.79 -13.16
N GLY A 65 -4.36 -6.79 -12.75
CA GLY A 65 -4.85 -5.44 -12.50
C GLY A 65 -5.80 -5.39 -11.30
N GLY A 66 -6.87 -4.61 -11.45
CA GLY A 66 -7.73 -4.24 -10.34
C GLY A 66 -7.32 -2.89 -9.73
N PRO A 67 -8.24 -2.22 -9.02
CA PRO A 67 -8.00 -0.88 -8.52
C PRO A 67 -6.84 -0.82 -7.51
N GLY A 68 -6.62 -1.86 -6.71
CA GLY A 68 -5.46 -1.94 -5.82
C GLY A 68 -4.12 -1.89 -6.57
N ILE A 69 -4.00 -2.59 -7.70
CA ILE A 69 -2.78 -2.58 -8.52
C ILE A 69 -2.67 -1.32 -9.37
N THR A 70 -3.78 -0.82 -9.91
CA THR A 70 -3.75 0.24 -10.94
C THR A 70 -3.92 1.65 -10.39
N ARG A 71 -4.50 1.82 -9.20
CA ARG A 71 -4.95 3.12 -8.69
C ARG A 71 -4.45 3.47 -7.29
N SER A 72 -3.93 2.51 -6.53
CA SER A 72 -3.28 2.82 -5.24
C SER A 72 -2.16 3.83 -5.44
N ASP A 73 -1.94 4.66 -4.42
CA ASP A 73 -0.90 5.68 -4.44
C ASP A 73 0.48 5.02 -4.47
N LEU A 74 0.64 3.91 -3.74
CA LEU A 74 1.82 3.03 -3.81
C LEU A 74 1.43 1.55 -3.92
N LEU A 75 2.07 0.82 -4.84
CA LEU A 75 2.04 -0.65 -4.88
C LEU A 75 3.34 -1.20 -4.29
N VAL A 76 3.24 -2.11 -3.33
CA VAL A 76 4.38 -2.86 -2.79
C VAL A 76 4.28 -4.30 -3.26
N ILE A 77 5.36 -4.82 -3.85
CA ILE A 77 5.50 -6.22 -4.24
C ILE A 77 6.54 -6.87 -3.33
N ASN A 78 6.06 -7.53 -2.28
CA ASN A 78 6.87 -8.06 -1.19
C ASN A 78 7.34 -9.50 -1.45
N LYS A 79 8.26 -9.97 -0.61
CA LYS A 79 8.82 -11.33 -0.57
C LYS A 79 9.57 -11.68 -1.85
N ILE A 80 10.35 -10.75 -2.40
CA ILE A 80 11.14 -10.97 -3.63
C ILE A 80 12.13 -12.13 -3.53
N ASP A 81 12.56 -12.47 -2.32
CA ASP A 81 13.39 -13.63 -2.03
C ASP A 81 12.70 -14.96 -2.36
N LEU A 82 11.37 -14.98 -2.45
CA LEU A 82 10.61 -16.18 -2.77
C LEU A 82 10.56 -16.50 -4.27
N ALA A 83 10.94 -15.57 -5.14
CA ALA A 83 10.82 -15.70 -6.60
C ALA A 83 11.39 -17.02 -7.17
N PRO A 84 12.60 -17.48 -6.79
CA PRO A 84 13.17 -18.72 -7.32
C PRO A 84 12.39 -19.98 -6.92
N TYR A 85 11.66 -19.95 -5.80
CA TYR A 85 10.95 -21.12 -5.27
C TYR A 85 9.54 -21.25 -5.85
N VAL A 86 8.97 -20.17 -6.35
CA VAL A 86 7.62 -20.15 -6.96
C VAL A 86 7.65 -20.02 -8.48
N GLY A 87 8.85 -19.97 -9.08
CA GLY A 87 9.03 -19.86 -10.52
C GLY A 87 8.56 -18.51 -11.09
N ALA A 88 8.69 -17.43 -10.32
CA ALA A 88 8.31 -16.09 -10.76
C ALA A 88 9.54 -15.29 -11.24
N SER A 89 9.41 -14.59 -12.37
CA SER A 89 10.39 -13.62 -12.83
C SER A 89 10.06 -12.22 -12.31
N LEU A 90 10.98 -11.67 -11.51
CA LEU A 90 10.89 -10.28 -11.05
C LEU A 90 10.92 -9.28 -12.22
N GLU A 91 11.62 -9.60 -13.31
CA GLU A 91 11.64 -8.77 -14.51
C GLU A 91 10.27 -8.69 -15.18
N VAL A 92 9.56 -9.82 -15.27
CA VAL A 92 8.21 -9.86 -15.83
C VAL A 92 7.23 -9.11 -14.94
N MET A 93 7.32 -9.30 -13.62
CA MET A 93 6.50 -8.56 -12.65
C MET A 93 6.75 -7.05 -12.73
N ALA A 94 8.01 -6.62 -12.88
CA ALA A 94 8.36 -5.20 -13.04
C ALA A 94 7.77 -4.61 -14.33
N ALA A 95 7.91 -5.30 -15.45
CA ALA A 95 7.36 -4.88 -16.73
C ALA A 95 5.83 -4.76 -16.70
N ASP A 96 5.16 -5.70 -16.04
CA ASP A 96 3.72 -5.64 -15.85
C ASP A 96 3.29 -4.49 -14.93
N SER A 97 3.99 -4.28 -13.81
CA SER A 97 3.70 -3.18 -12.89
C SER A 97 3.82 -1.84 -13.59
N ASN A 98 4.91 -1.61 -14.34
CA ASN A 98 5.09 -0.41 -15.14
C ASN A 98 3.95 -0.21 -16.15
N ARG A 99 3.55 -1.28 -16.85
CA ARG A 99 2.45 -1.21 -17.82
C ARG A 99 1.10 -0.90 -17.14
N MET A 100 0.82 -1.50 -16.00
CA MET A 100 -0.48 -1.38 -15.33
C MET A 100 -0.62 -0.09 -14.51
N ARG A 101 0.50 0.52 -14.09
CA ARG A 101 0.52 1.71 -13.23
C ARG A 101 0.88 3.01 -13.96
N GLY A 102 1.48 2.93 -15.15
CA GLY A 102 2.00 4.11 -15.84
C GLY A 102 3.07 4.76 -14.98
N GLU A 103 2.87 6.03 -14.61
CA GLU A 103 3.81 6.80 -13.79
C GLU A 103 3.63 6.60 -12.27
N ARG A 104 2.62 5.84 -11.83
CA ARG A 104 2.38 5.62 -10.38
C ARG A 104 3.48 4.76 -9.76
N PRO A 105 4.01 5.16 -8.60
CA PRO A 105 5.17 4.49 -8.01
C PRO A 105 4.81 3.08 -7.54
N TRP A 106 5.80 2.20 -7.55
CA TRP A 106 5.73 0.88 -6.96
C TRP A 106 7.12 0.44 -6.51
N VAL A 107 7.19 -0.44 -5.52
CA VAL A 107 8.45 -0.87 -4.89
C VAL A 107 8.48 -2.38 -4.75
N PHE A 108 9.61 -2.99 -5.14
CA PHE A 108 9.94 -4.36 -4.72
C PHE A 108 10.48 -4.35 -3.30
N SER A 109 10.03 -5.29 -2.46
CA SER A 109 10.52 -5.37 -1.09
C SER A 109 10.81 -6.79 -0.64
N ASN A 110 11.75 -6.87 0.32
CA ASN A 110 11.89 -8.00 1.22
C ASN A 110 11.83 -7.45 2.63
N LEU A 111 10.62 -7.37 3.19
CA LEU A 111 10.40 -6.80 4.51
C LEU A 111 11.08 -7.62 5.64
N LYS A 112 11.47 -8.88 5.41
CA LYS A 112 12.28 -9.64 6.38
C LYS A 112 13.74 -9.19 6.44
N GLN A 113 14.26 -8.65 5.34
CA GLN A 113 15.65 -8.20 5.23
C GLN A 113 15.76 -6.66 5.24
N GLY A 114 14.64 -5.95 5.29
CA GLY A 114 14.59 -4.48 5.25
C GLY A 114 14.71 -3.88 3.84
N SER A 115 14.88 -4.70 2.79
CA SER A 115 14.97 -4.19 1.41
C SER A 115 13.67 -3.52 0.98
N GLY A 116 13.77 -2.30 0.44
CA GLY A 116 12.65 -1.48 -0.01
C GLY A 116 11.87 -0.78 1.10
N VAL A 117 12.25 -0.95 2.38
CA VAL A 117 11.58 -0.27 3.50
C VAL A 117 11.81 1.23 3.45
N ASP A 118 13.05 1.67 3.21
CA ASP A 118 13.38 3.11 3.12
C ASP A 118 12.60 3.80 2.00
N GLU A 119 12.45 3.18 0.84
CA GLU A 119 11.65 3.71 -0.28
C GLU A 119 10.16 3.87 0.09
N ILE A 120 9.61 2.97 0.91
CA ILE A 120 8.23 3.05 1.40
C ILE A 120 8.10 4.17 2.43
N ILE A 121 9.08 4.33 3.33
CA ILE A 121 9.11 5.41 4.31
C ILE A 121 9.20 6.76 3.60
N ASP A 122 10.14 6.93 2.67
CA ASP A 122 10.33 8.15 1.89
C ASP A 122 9.05 8.54 1.13
N PHE A 123 8.33 7.55 0.58
CA PHE A 123 7.03 7.77 -0.04
C PHE A 123 6.01 8.31 0.97
N ILE A 124 5.87 7.66 2.14
CA ILE A 124 4.90 8.07 3.17
C ILE A 124 5.22 9.47 3.69
N GLU A 125 6.49 9.78 3.93
CA GLU A 125 6.89 11.09 4.42
C GLU A 125 6.62 12.20 3.40
N ARG A 126 6.95 11.94 2.12
CA ARG A 126 6.74 12.92 1.04
C ARG A 126 5.27 13.14 0.73
N GLU A 127 4.53 12.07 0.44
CA GLU A 127 3.12 12.20 0.04
C GLU A 127 2.21 12.52 1.24
N GLY A 128 2.58 12.07 2.45
CA GLY A 128 1.88 12.38 3.70
C GLY A 128 2.27 13.72 4.31
N MET A 129 3.19 14.47 3.68
CA MET A 129 3.67 15.78 4.14
C MET A 129 4.27 15.76 5.56
N LEU A 130 4.80 14.61 5.98
CA LEU A 130 5.39 14.40 7.30
C LEU A 130 6.83 14.91 7.30
N GLY A 131 7.02 16.18 7.71
CA GLY A 131 8.35 16.79 7.78
C GLY A 131 8.36 18.31 7.63
N ALA A 132 7.33 18.90 7.02
CA ALA A 132 7.23 20.35 6.84
C ALA A 132 6.95 21.12 8.15
N ALA A 133 6.41 20.45 9.19
CA ALA A 133 5.96 21.09 10.42
C ALA A 133 7.01 21.18 11.55
N ARG A 134 8.23 20.64 11.36
CA ARG A 134 9.29 20.65 12.41
C ARG A 134 10.30 21.79 12.31
N ALA A 135 10.08 22.73 11.39
CA ALA A 135 10.82 23.99 11.35
C ALA A 135 10.05 25.08 12.12
N GLY A 136 10.11 25.03 13.45
CA GLY A 136 9.54 26.02 14.36
C GLY A 136 10.50 26.30 15.52
#